data_AF-A0A2S6HJC1-F1
#
_entry.id   AF-A0A2S6HJC1-F1
#
_cell.length_a   1.000
_cell.length_b   1.000
_cell.length_c   1.000
_cell.angle_alpha   90.00
_cell.angle_beta   90.00
_cell.angle_gamma   90.00
#
_symmetry.space_group_name_H-M   'P 1'
#
loop_
_entity.id
_entity.type
_entity.pdbx_description
1 polymer ?
#
loop_
_entity_poly.entity_id
_entity_poly.type
_entity_poly.pdbx_seq_one_letter_code
_entity_poly.pdbx_strand_id
1 'polypeptide(L)'
;MKKKNEPKPSDVIKNFLDYLVTCQKEYQTACTEMFAEDKKVQDFLHAIEFENDCKERNKITTRWHISRNRRRAAKDRSLELERVAKFYSDKANKPFIDKLRSMVKDQKEEEKWLEGERVYRPRGGGSG
;
A
#
# COMPACT_ATOMS: atom_id res chain seq x y z
N MET A 1 20.48 -20.89 -20.71
CA MET A 1 20.45 -21.22 -19.28
C MET A 1 19.91 -20.00 -18.53
N LYS A 2 18.69 -20.05 -17.98
CA LYS A 2 18.19 -18.96 -17.12
C LYS A 2 19.01 -18.99 -15.82
N LYS A 3 19.61 -17.86 -15.44
CA LYS A 3 20.39 -17.75 -14.19
C LYS A 3 19.44 -18.00 -13.02
N LYS A 4 19.86 -18.85 -12.08
CA LYS A 4 19.10 -19.36 -10.93
C LYS A 4 18.56 -18.31 -9.95
N ASN A 5 18.73 -17.00 -10.22
CA ASN A 5 18.47 -15.88 -9.31
C ASN A 5 17.69 -14.71 -9.94
N GLU A 6 17.24 -14.80 -11.20
CA GLU A 6 16.40 -13.73 -11.75
C GLU A 6 14.95 -13.88 -11.28
N PRO A 7 14.32 -12.81 -10.75
CA PRO A 7 12.94 -12.86 -10.33
C PRO A 7 12.06 -13.17 -11.54
N LYS A 8 11.03 -14.01 -11.33
CA LYS A 8 10.11 -14.35 -12.42
C LYS A 8 9.39 -13.10 -12.92
N PRO A 9 9.15 -12.98 -14.22
CA PRO A 9 8.34 -11.89 -14.78
C PRO A 9 7.02 -11.69 -14.02
N SER A 10 6.32 -12.78 -13.69
CA SER A 10 5.07 -12.69 -12.93
C SER A 10 5.26 -12.11 -11.52
N ASP A 11 6.36 -12.43 -10.84
CA ASP A 11 6.65 -11.95 -9.48
C ASP A 11 6.98 -10.47 -9.47
N VAL A 12 7.75 -9.98 -10.46
CA VAL A 12 8.09 -8.55 -10.59
C VAL A 12 6.83 -7.71 -10.75
N ILE A 13 5.95 -8.09 -11.67
CA ILE A 13 4.72 -7.34 -11.96
C ILE A 13 3.73 -7.47 -10.80
N LYS A 14 3.63 -8.65 -10.18
CA LYS A 14 2.81 -8.85 -8.98
C LYS A 14 3.27 -7.93 -7.85
N ASN A 15 4.57 -7.87 -7.57
CA ASN A 15 5.13 -7.02 -6.53
C ASN A 15 4.82 -5.54 -6.77
N PHE A 16 4.88 -5.09 -8.02
CA PHE A 16 4.45 -3.74 -8.38
C PHE A 16 2.96 -3.50 -8.10
N LEU A 17 2.08 -4.42 -8.51
CA LEU A 17 0.64 -4.30 -8.24
C LEU A 17 0.31 -4.34 -6.75
N ASP A 18 1.01 -5.16 -5.98
CA ASP A 18 0.88 -5.25 -4.52
C ASP A 18 1.40 -3.98 -3.83
N TYR A 19 2.46 -3.37 -4.37
CA TYR A 19 2.97 -2.07 -3.92
C TYR A 19 1.92 -0.96 -4.12
N LEU A 20 1.25 -0.89 -5.28
CA LEU A 20 0.18 0.09 -5.51
C LEU A 20 -0.96 -0.02 -4.49
N VAL A 21 -1.37 -1.25 -4.16
CA VAL A 21 -2.38 -1.53 -3.11
C VAL A 21 -1.88 -1.03 -1.75
N THR A 22 -0.62 -1.30 -1.44
CA THR A 22 0.00 -0.91 -0.17
C THR A 22 0.06 0.61 -0.03
N CYS A 23 0.51 1.32 -1.06
CA CYS A 23 0.49 2.78 -1.10
C CYS A 23 -0.91 3.35 -0.88
N GLN A 24 -1.93 2.76 -1.49
CA GLN A 24 -3.31 3.22 -1.33
C GLN A 24 -3.82 3.00 0.11
N LYS A 25 -3.53 1.86 0.73
CA LYS A 25 -3.91 1.59 2.13
C LYS A 25 -3.19 2.53 3.09
N GLU A 26 -1.87 2.66 2.95
CA GLU A 26 -1.08 3.55 3.81
C GLU A 26 -1.49 5.01 3.65
N TYR A 27 -1.82 5.46 2.43
CA TYR A 27 -2.37 6.78 2.19
C TYR A 27 -3.67 7.00 2.96
N GLN A 28 -4.59 6.03 2.93
CA GLN A 28 -5.84 6.11 3.68
C GLN A 28 -5.59 6.18 5.19
N THR A 29 -4.71 5.34 5.72
CA THR A 29 -4.32 5.36 7.14
C THR A 29 -3.73 6.72 7.53
N ALA A 30 -2.79 7.24 6.75
CA ALA A 30 -2.16 8.53 7.00
C ALA A 30 -3.17 9.69 6.98
N CYS A 31 -4.13 9.68 6.04
CA CYS A 31 -5.23 10.63 6.04
C CYS A 31 -6.09 10.50 7.30
N THR A 32 -6.49 9.27 7.68
CA THR A 32 -7.29 9.02 8.88
C THR A 32 -6.58 9.51 10.15
N GLU A 33 -5.29 9.23 10.30
CA GLU A 33 -4.48 9.70 11.42
C GLU A 33 -4.38 11.23 11.45
N MET A 34 -4.15 11.86 10.30
CA MET A 34 -4.12 13.32 10.18
C MET A 34 -5.45 13.92 10.66
N PHE A 35 -6.59 13.39 10.18
CA PHE A 35 -7.91 13.87 10.60
C PHE A 35 -8.19 13.60 12.08
N ALA A 36 -7.78 12.45 12.61
CA ALA A 36 -7.95 12.13 14.03
C ALA A 36 -7.16 13.10 14.92
N GLU A 37 -5.94 13.46 14.53
CA GLU A 37 -5.11 14.40 15.26
C GLU A 37 -5.56 15.86 15.09
N ASP A 38 -6.19 16.22 13.96
CA ASP A 38 -6.83 17.53 13.75
C ASP A 38 -8.07 17.71 14.64
N LYS A 39 -8.88 16.66 14.84
CA LYS A 39 -10.05 16.70 15.75
C LYS A 39 -9.67 17.01 17.20
N LYS A 40 -8.53 16.48 17.67
CA LYS A 40 -8.04 16.70 19.04
C LYS A 40 -7.62 18.14 19.33
N VAL A 41 -7.46 19.01 18.32
CA VAL A 41 -7.00 20.39 18.52
C VAL A 41 -7.89 21.13 19.51
N GLN A 42 -9.21 21.06 19.33
CA GLN A 42 -10.16 21.77 20.18
C GLN A 42 -10.11 21.24 21.62
N ASP A 43 -10.02 19.92 21.80
CA ASP A 43 -9.89 19.32 23.13
C ASP A 43 -8.65 19.83 23.87
N PHE A 44 -7.52 19.96 23.18
CA PHE A 44 -6.30 20.53 23.77
C PHE A 44 -6.45 22.01 24.10
N LEU A 45 -7.09 22.80 23.23
CA LEU A 45 -7.33 24.22 23.48
C LEU A 45 -8.20 24.43 24.71
N HIS A 46 -9.33 23.71 24.80
CA HIS A 46 -10.20 23.75 25.97
C HIS A 46 -9.48 23.25 27.24
N ALA A 47 -8.72 22.17 27.15
CA ALA A 47 -7.97 21.67 28.30
C ALA A 47 -6.93 22.70 28.80
N ILE A 48 -6.31 23.48 27.92
CA ILE A 48 -5.40 24.58 28.30
C ILE A 48 -6.18 25.75 28.91
N GLU A 49 -7.34 26.10 28.33
CA GLU A 49 -8.21 27.20 28.77
C GLU A 49 -8.75 27.00 30.19
N PHE A 50 -9.20 25.77 30.51
CA PHE A 50 -9.81 25.46 31.80
C PHE A 50 -8.81 25.04 32.90
N GLU A 51 -7.54 24.82 32.56
CA GLU A 51 -6.52 24.42 33.53
C GLU A 51 -5.90 25.65 34.22
N ASN A 52 -6.04 25.70 35.54
CA ASN A 52 -5.57 26.80 36.37
C ASN A 52 -4.11 26.58 36.83
N ASP A 53 -3.70 25.32 37.03
CA ASP A 53 -2.35 25.00 37.47
C ASP A 53 -1.33 25.07 36.32
N CYS A 54 -0.23 25.78 36.56
CA CYS A 54 0.81 25.99 35.56
C CYS A 54 1.53 24.69 35.17
N LYS A 55 1.77 23.79 36.13
CA LYS A 55 2.46 22.52 35.86
C LYS A 55 1.56 21.57 35.07
N GLU A 56 0.27 21.49 35.39
CA GLU A 56 -0.68 20.67 34.64
C GLU A 56 -0.87 21.20 33.22
N ARG A 57 -0.98 22.52 33.04
CA ARG A 57 -1.03 23.15 31.70
C ARG A 57 0.23 22.84 30.86
N ASN A 58 1.40 22.77 31.48
CA ASN A 58 2.64 22.35 30.79
C ASN A 58 2.59 20.90 30.30
N LYS A 59 1.95 19.99 31.05
CA LYS A 59 1.75 18.60 30.60
C LYS A 59 0.79 18.53 29.41
N ILE A 60 -0.29 19.31 29.43
CA ILE A 60 -1.28 19.37 28.34
C ILE A 60 -0.63 19.90 27.07
N THR A 61 0.12 21.00 27.15
CA THR A 61 0.85 21.59 26.01
C THR A 61 1.92 20.64 25.46
N THR A 62 2.58 19.85 26.31
CA THR A 62 3.52 18.80 25.86
C THR A 62 2.80 17.72 25.04
N ARG A 63 1.63 17.26 25.50
CA ARG A 63 0.80 16.29 24.75
C ARG A 63 0.29 16.89 23.44
N TRP A 64 -0.10 18.16 23.44
CA TRP A 64 -0.49 18.88 22.25
C TRP A 64 0.66 18.98 21.24
N HIS A 65 1.87 19.30 21.68
CA HIS A 65 3.06 19.31 20.83
C HIS A 65 3.30 17.96 20.15
N ILE A 66 3.22 16.85 20.91
CA ILE A 66 3.36 15.49 20.37
C ILE A 66 2.25 15.21 19.33
N SER A 67 1.00 15.58 19.63
CA SER A 67 -0.12 15.47 18.67
C SER A 67 0.16 16.24 17.37
N ARG A 68 0.77 17.42 17.45
CA ARG A 68 1.15 18.21 16.27
C ARG A 68 2.31 17.63 15.49
N ASN A 69 3.25 16.96 16.15
CA ASN A 69 4.30 16.20 15.46
C ASN A 69 3.72 14.99 14.73
N ARG A 70 2.84 14.21 15.37
CA ARG A 70 2.17 13.05 14.76
C ARG A 70 1.36 13.45 13.53
N ARG A 71 0.59 14.53 13.64
CA ARG A 71 -0.19 15.06 12.52
C ARG A 71 0.67 15.51 11.36
N ARG A 72 1.82 16.15 11.62
CA ARG A 72 2.76 16.54 10.56
C ARG A 72 3.32 15.31 9.85
N ALA A 73 3.80 14.32 10.60
CA ALA A 73 4.28 13.06 10.03
C ALA A 73 3.21 12.35 9.17
N ALA A 74 1.96 12.29 9.66
CA ALA A 74 0.85 11.73 8.91
C ALA A 74 0.55 12.52 7.62
N LYS A 75 0.58 13.87 7.68
CA LYS A 75 0.41 14.70 6.49
C LYS A 75 1.55 14.49 5.48
N ASP A 76 2.80 14.46 5.93
CA ASP A 76 3.96 14.28 5.07
C ASP A 76 3.88 12.92 4.36
N ARG A 77 3.52 11.85 5.09
CA ARG A 77 3.30 10.52 4.50
C ARG A 77 2.13 10.52 3.52
N SER A 78 1.04 11.22 3.83
CA SER A 78 -0.10 11.32 2.92
C SER A 78 0.30 11.99 1.59
N LEU A 79 1.10 13.06 1.64
CA LEU A 79 1.57 13.78 0.46
C LEU A 79 2.53 12.93 -0.39
N GLU A 80 3.41 12.17 0.26
CA GLU A 80 4.34 11.25 -0.42
C GLU A 80 3.59 10.18 -1.23
N LEU A 81 2.49 9.65 -0.69
CA LEU A 81 1.71 8.57 -1.30
C LEU A 81 0.57 9.03 -2.21
N GLU A 82 0.15 10.29 -2.10
CA GLU A 82 -1.08 10.81 -2.70
C GLU A 82 -1.19 10.53 -4.20
N ARG A 83 -0.13 10.81 -4.96
CA ARG A 83 -0.14 10.65 -6.42
C ARG A 83 -0.35 9.20 -6.82
N VAL A 84 0.35 8.27 -6.16
CA VAL A 84 0.27 6.83 -6.43
C VAL A 84 -1.10 6.30 -6.01
N ALA A 85 -1.57 6.69 -4.81
CA ALA A 85 -2.87 6.26 -4.29
C ALA A 85 -4.04 6.76 -5.16
N LYS A 86 -3.99 8.01 -5.63
CA LYS A 86 -4.99 8.57 -6.55
C LYS A 86 -4.95 7.87 -7.90
N PHE A 87 -3.77 7.64 -8.47
CA PHE A 87 -3.63 6.89 -9.72
C PHE A 87 -4.26 5.49 -9.61
N TYR A 88 -3.96 4.77 -8.53
CA TYR A 88 -4.50 3.42 -8.30
C TYR A 88 -6.02 3.42 -8.06
N SER A 89 -6.55 4.46 -7.41
CA SER A 89 -7.98 4.58 -7.08
C SER A 89 -8.82 5.19 -8.20
N ASP A 90 -8.19 5.69 -9.27
CA ASP A 90 -8.88 6.28 -10.40
C ASP A 90 -9.71 5.21 -11.13
N LYS A 91 -11.01 5.50 -11.31
CA LYS A 91 -11.94 4.63 -12.03
C LYS A 91 -11.50 4.40 -13.48
N ALA A 92 -10.85 5.37 -14.11
CA ALA A 92 -10.33 5.23 -15.47
C ALA A 92 -9.17 4.23 -15.57
N ASN A 93 -8.37 4.10 -14.51
CA ASN A 93 -7.21 3.21 -14.48
C ASN A 93 -7.56 1.77 -14.06
N LYS A 94 -8.69 1.59 -13.37
CA LYS A 94 -9.12 0.29 -12.86
C LYS A 94 -9.17 -0.83 -13.92
N PRO A 95 -9.77 -0.64 -15.12
CA PRO A 95 -9.80 -1.69 -16.14
C PRO A 95 -8.41 -2.13 -16.60
N PHE A 96 -7.45 -1.19 -16.67
CA PHE A 96 -6.06 -1.51 -17.04
C PHE A 96 -5.35 -2.30 -15.94
N ILE A 97 -5.51 -1.88 -14.69
CA ILE A 97 -4.94 -2.59 -13.52
C ILE A 97 -5.51 -4.01 -13.42
N ASP A 98 -6.81 -4.18 -13.65
CA ASP A 98 -7.47 -5.50 -13.62
C ASP A 98 -6.96 -6.40 -14.76
N LYS A 99 -6.73 -5.86 -15.96
CA LYS A 99 -6.07 -6.58 -17.05
C LYS A 99 -4.66 -7.02 -16.70
N LEU A 100 -3.87 -6.16 -16.05
CA LEU A 100 -2.53 -6.52 -15.56
C LEU A 100 -2.59 -7.66 -14.54
N ARG A 101 -3.56 -7.63 -13.61
CA ARG A 101 -3.77 -8.72 -12.65
C ARG A 101 -4.10 -10.04 -13.34
N SER A 102 -4.96 -10.02 -14.36
CA SER A 102 -5.29 -11.20 -15.16
C SER A 102 -4.06 -11.76 -15.87
N MET A 103 -3.33 -10.91 -16.59
CA MET A 103 -2.12 -11.30 -17.31
C MET A 103 -1.06 -11.92 -16.37
N VAL A 104 -0.89 -11.37 -15.15
CA VAL A 104 0.02 -11.96 -14.15
C VAL A 104 -0.42 -13.37 -13.73
N LYS A 105 -1.73 -13.64 -13.66
CA LYS A 105 -2.24 -14.97 -13.36
C LYS A 105 -1.87 -15.95 -14.47
N ASP A 106 -2.13 -15.58 -15.72
CA ASP A 106 -1.84 -16.41 -16.90
C ASP A 106 -0.33 -16.68 -16.98
N GLN A 107 0.49 -15.65 -16.79
CA GLN A 107 1.96 -15.76 -16.76
C GLN A 107 2.45 -16.74 -15.67
N LYS A 108 1.81 -16.77 -14.49
CA LYS A 108 2.17 -17.74 -13.43
C LYS A 108 1.85 -19.16 -13.82
N GLU A 109 0.75 -19.38 -14.53
CA GLU A 109 0.36 -20.71 -15.00
C GLU A 109 1.36 -21.20 -16.05
N GLU A 110 1.76 -20.35 -16.99
CA GLU A 110 2.80 -20.67 -17.98
C GLU A 110 4.17 -20.93 -17.32
N GLU A 111 4.59 -20.08 -16.38
CA GLU A 111 5.85 -20.27 -15.65
C GLU A 111 5.86 -21.58 -14.86
N LYS A 112 4.75 -21.94 -14.21
CA LYS A 112 4.60 -23.23 -13.52
C LYS A 112 4.66 -24.40 -14.51
N TRP A 113 4.01 -24.27 -15.67
CA TRP A 113 4.05 -25.30 -16.70
C TRP A 113 5.47 -25.50 -17.26
N LEU A 114 6.21 -24.42 -17.49
CA LEU A 114 7.59 -24.46 -17.98
C LEU A 114 8.57 -25.08 -16.97
N GLU A 115 8.29 -24.94 -15.68
CA GLU A 115 9.08 -25.50 -14.57
C GLU A 115 8.67 -26.93 -14.19
N GLY A 116 7.47 -27.36 -14.56
CA GLY A 116 6.98 -28.72 -14.33
C GLY A 116 7.65 -29.76 -15.22
N GLU A 117 7.47 -31.04 -14.89
CA GLU A 117 7.90 -32.14 -15.75
C GLU A 117 7.19 -32.06 -17.10
N ARG A 118 7.97 -31.82 -18.16
CA ARG A 118 7.47 -31.83 -19.54
C ARG A 118 7.17 -33.27 -19.97
N VAL A 119 5.98 -33.77 -19.66
CA VAL A 119 5.54 -35.08 -20.15
C VAL A 119 5.14 -34.95 -21.62
N TYR A 120 6.04 -35.38 -22.52
CA TYR A 120 5.74 -35.51 -23.94
C TYR A 120 4.76 -36.67 -24.15
N ARG A 121 3.56 -36.37 -24.67
CA ARG A 121 2.64 -37.41 -25.18
C ARG A 121 2.75 -37.44 -26.71
N PRO A 122 3.32 -38.50 -27.30
CA PRO A 122 3.42 -38.65 -28.74
C PRO A 122 2.01 -38.60 -29.37
N ARG A 123 1.84 -37.82 -30.44
CA ARG A 123 0.61 -37.80 -31.26
C ARG A 123 0.72 -38.70 -32.50
N GLY A 124 1.87 -39.32 -32.72
CA GLY A 124 2.06 -40.34 -33.75
C GLY A 124 1.64 -41.70 -33.20
N GLY A 125 0.60 -42.29 -33.81
CA GLY A 125 -0.08 -43.50 -33.35
C GLY A 125 0.83 -44.71 -33.11
N GLY A 126 0.58 -45.39 -31.99
CA GLY A 126 0.86 -46.79 -31.82
C GLY A 126 -0.37 -47.61 -32.21
N SER A 127 -0.62 -47.72 -33.51
CA SER A 127 -1.34 -48.88 -34.05
C SER A 127 -0.27 -49.93 -34.31
N GLY A 128 -0.12 -50.88 -33.38
CA GLY A 128 0.75 -52.04 -33.50
C GLY A 128 0.12 -53.17 -32.73
#